data_AF-A0A930HRS3-F1
#
_entry.id   AF-A0A930HRS3-F1
#
_cell.length_a   1.000
_cell.length_b   1.000
_cell.length_c   1.000
_cell.angle_alpha   90.00
_cell.angle_beta   90.00
_cell.angle_gamma   90.00
#
_symmetry.space_group_name_H-M   'P 1'
#
loop_
_entity.id
_entity.type
_entity.pdbx_description
1 polymer ?
#
loop_
_entity_poly.entity_id
_entity_poly.type
_entity_poly.pdbx_seq_one_letter_code
_entity_poly.pdbx_strand_id
1 'polypeptide(L)'
;MTPIYKVWEALTEKLPTALQESYDNCGLQVGDPSQIATGVLCCVDITEAVLQEAIAKGCNMIIAHHPLLFKGLKQIGTSSYIERCVCLAIRHDLTIYAAHTNADNADGGLNYLLAEELGLQAVTALAPMSDTLMELVTFVPAKKLNQVAEALWTAGAGTIGAYDSCSYRSSGQGTFRALDGAHPFVGEIGQLHVEPEERLS
;
A
#
# COMPACT_ATOMS: atom_id res chain seq x y z
N MET A 1 -23.71 4.39 2.47
CA MET A 1 -23.05 4.89 1.24
C MET A 1 -21.56 4.68 1.42
N THR A 2 -20.89 3.97 0.51
CA THR A 2 -19.48 3.56 0.65
C THR A 2 -18.60 4.51 -0.16
N PRO A 3 -17.63 5.22 0.45
CA PRO A 3 -16.64 5.96 -0.30
C PRO A 3 -15.77 5.06 -1.18
N ILE A 4 -15.33 5.54 -2.34
CA ILE A 4 -14.50 4.78 -3.28
C ILE A 4 -13.20 4.27 -2.61
N TYR A 5 -12.56 5.08 -1.76
CA TYR A 5 -11.36 4.64 -1.06
C TYR A 5 -11.60 3.42 -0.16
N LYS A 6 -12.81 3.23 0.38
CA LYS A 6 -13.14 2.02 1.14
C LYS A 6 -13.22 0.78 0.26
N VAL A 7 -13.60 0.92 -1.01
CA VAL A 7 -13.63 -0.18 -1.98
C VAL A 7 -12.20 -0.59 -2.35
N TRP A 8 -11.32 0.37 -2.63
CA TRP A 8 -9.93 0.01 -2.91
C TRP A 8 -9.22 -0.54 -1.66
N GLU A 9 -9.61 -0.14 -0.45
CA GLU A 9 -8.91 -0.56 0.79
C GLU A 9 -9.11 -2.07 0.96
N ALA A 10 -10.36 -2.51 0.81
CA ALA A 10 -10.72 -3.92 0.78
C ALA A 10 -10.03 -4.70 -0.35
N LEU A 11 -9.77 -4.06 -1.50
CA LEU A 11 -9.00 -4.68 -2.57
C LEU A 11 -7.52 -4.81 -2.18
N THR A 12 -6.91 -3.76 -1.61
CA THR A 12 -5.50 -3.75 -1.21
C THR A 12 -5.19 -4.65 -0.03
N GLU A 13 -6.19 -5.00 0.80
CA GLU A 13 -6.02 -6.05 1.81
C GLU A 13 -5.71 -7.41 1.18
N LYS A 14 -6.29 -7.70 0.01
CA LYS A 14 -6.06 -8.96 -0.73
C LYS A 14 -4.94 -8.84 -1.75
N LEU A 15 -4.80 -7.68 -2.38
CA LEU A 15 -3.83 -7.39 -3.43
C LEU A 15 -2.96 -6.18 -3.04
N PRO A 16 -2.09 -6.30 -2.01
CA PRO A 16 -1.32 -5.17 -1.51
C PRO A 16 -0.48 -4.51 -2.60
N THR A 17 -0.54 -3.18 -2.70
CA THR A 17 0.23 -2.42 -3.70
C THR A 17 1.75 -2.54 -3.51
N ALA A 18 2.20 -2.96 -2.32
CA ALA A 18 3.59 -3.28 -2.04
C ALA A 18 4.12 -4.51 -2.83
N LEU A 19 3.23 -5.34 -3.37
CA LEU A 19 3.59 -6.50 -4.20
C LEU A 19 3.79 -6.15 -5.68
N GLN A 20 3.58 -4.89 -6.08
CA GLN A 20 3.82 -4.49 -7.45
C GLN A 20 5.31 -4.51 -7.80
N GLU A 21 5.62 -4.74 -9.06
CA GLU A 21 6.98 -4.63 -9.59
C GLU A 21 7.48 -3.18 -9.58
N SER A 22 8.81 -3.01 -9.47
CA SER A 22 9.44 -1.69 -9.37
C SER A 22 9.19 -0.75 -10.55
N TYR A 23 8.84 -1.29 -11.72
CA TYR A 23 8.53 -0.54 -12.94
C TYR A 23 7.04 -0.23 -13.10
N ASP A 24 6.19 -0.78 -12.24
CA ASP A 24 4.75 -0.75 -12.40
C ASP A 24 4.11 0.53 -11.86
N ASN A 25 2.82 0.72 -12.15
CA ASN A 25 2.03 1.85 -11.68
C ASN A 25 0.63 1.43 -11.20
N CYS A 26 0.59 0.59 -10.15
CA CYS A 26 -0.65 0.21 -9.49
C CYS A 26 -1.23 1.36 -8.63
N GLY A 27 -2.53 1.28 -8.32
CA GLY A 27 -3.21 2.25 -7.46
C GLY A 27 -4.10 3.25 -8.20
N LEU A 28 -4.41 4.38 -7.56
CA LEU A 28 -5.21 5.45 -8.14
C LEU A 28 -4.53 6.02 -9.40
N GLN A 29 -5.25 6.00 -10.52
CA GLN A 29 -4.78 6.58 -11.79
C GLN A 29 -5.38 7.95 -12.04
N VAL A 30 -6.70 8.10 -11.85
CA VAL A 30 -7.47 9.32 -12.13
C VAL A 30 -8.67 9.38 -11.18
N GLY A 31 -9.08 10.57 -10.76
CA GLY A 31 -10.34 10.80 -10.05
C GLY A 31 -10.19 11.14 -8.57
N ASP A 32 -11.32 11.19 -7.88
CA ASP A 32 -11.42 11.52 -6.45
C ASP A 32 -11.95 10.32 -5.66
N PRO A 33 -11.12 9.67 -4.84
CA PRO A 33 -11.50 8.48 -4.09
C PRO A 33 -12.39 8.80 -2.87
N SER A 34 -12.60 10.08 -2.53
CA SER A 34 -13.50 10.49 -1.45
C SER A 34 -14.98 10.42 -1.83
N GLN A 35 -15.27 10.35 -3.13
CA GLN A 35 -16.63 10.24 -3.66
C GLN A 35 -17.34 8.97 -3.17
N ILE A 36 -18.67 9.03 -3.07
CA ILE A 36 -19.49 7.85 -2.83
C ILE A 36 -19.54 6.98 -4.08
N ALA A 37 -19.19 5.70 -3.94
CA ALA A 37 -19.30 4.74 -5.02
C ALA A 37 -20.78 4.52 -5.40
N THR A 38 -21.12 4.79 -6.66
CA THR A 38 -22.44 4.50 -7.25
C THR A 38 -22.46 3.14 -7.96
N GLY A 39 -21.29 2.67 -8.39
CA GLY A 39 -21.09 1.37 -9.01
C GLY A 39 -19.63 1.19 -9.39
N VAL A 40 -19.18 -0.06 -9.44
CA VAL A 40 -17.80 -0.44 -9.80
C VAL A 40 -17.85 -1.28 -11.07
N LEU A 41 -17.05 -0.89 -12.07
CA LEU A 41 -16.84 -1.68 -13.27
C LEU A 41 -15.42 -2.29 -13.24
N CYS A 42 -15.32 -3.61 -13.40
CA CYS A 42 -14.02 -4.28 -13.50
C CYS A 42 -13.70 -4.58 -14.96
N CYS A 43 -12.45 -4.33 -15.39
CA CYS A 43 -11.99 -4.64 -16.74
C CYS A 43 -10.51 -5.06 -16.75
N VAL A 44 -10.05 -5.56 -17.90
CA VAL A 44 -8.62 -5.80 -18.13
C VAL A 44 -7.97 -4.50 -18.60
N ASP A 45 -8.44 -3.94 -19.71
CA ASP A 45 -7.92 -2.71 -20.30
C ASP A 45 -8.88 -1.54 -20.14
N ILE A 46 -8.32 -0.34 -19.92
CA ILE A 46 -9.07 0.92 -20.01
C ILE A 46 -9.11 1.40 -21.46
N THR A 47 -10.31 1.54 -22.00
CA THR A 47 -10.55 2.16 -23.30
C THR A 47 -11.69 3.17 -23.21
N GLU A 48 -11.83 4.03 -24.22
CA GLU A 48 -12.95 4.97 -24.29
C GLU A 48 -14.30 4.25 -24.21
N ALA A 49 -14.43 3.07 -24.83
CA ALA A 49 -15.65 2.26 -24.78
C ALA A 49 -15.96 1.76 -23.36
N VAL A 50 -14.94 1.36 -22.59
CA VAL A 50 -15.10 0.93 -21.18
C VAL A 50 -15.56 2.09 -20.30
N LEU A 51 -15.03 3.30 -20.52
CA LEU A 51 -15.50 4.49 -19.79
C LEU A 51 -16.95 4.82 -20.15
N GLN A 52 -17.31 4.74 -21.42
CA GLN A 52 -18.70 4.92 -21.86
C GLN A 52 -19.64 3.87 -21.26
N GLU A 53 -19.18 2.62 -21.14
CA GLU A 53 -19.94 1.55 -20.48
C GLU A 53 -20.16 1.88 -18.99
N ALA A 54 -19.11 2.32 -18.28
CA ALA A 54 -19.22 2.71 -16.87
C ALA A 54 -20.25 3.84 -16.69
N ILE A 55 -20.18 4.88 -17.52
CA ILE A 55 -21.13 6.00 -17.52
C ILE A 55 -22.55 5.51 -17.79
N ALA A 56 -22.75 4.69 -18.82
CA ALA A 56 -24.06 4.17 -19.19
C ALA A 56 -24.69 3.28 -18.09
N LYS A 57 -23.86 2.56 -17.33
CA LYS A 57 -24.29 1.74 -16.18
C LYS A 57 -24.42 2.53 -14.87
N GLY A 58 -24.03 3.81 -14.85
CA GLY A 58 -24.01 4.62 -13.64
C GLY A 58 -22.90 4.25 -12.64
N CYS A 59 -21.85 3.57 -13.10
CA CYS A 59 -20.65 3.30 -12.31
C CYS A 59 -19.73 4.52 -12.33
N ASN A 60 -19.27 4.96 -11.17
CA ASN A 60 -18.28 6.04 -11.03
C ASN A 60 -16.89 5.56 -10.59
N MET A 61 -16.70 4.24 -10.46
CA MET A 61 -15.42 3.63 -10.20
C MET A 61 -15.11 2.57 -11.26
N ILE A 62 -13.88 2.54 -11.75
CA ILE A 62 -13.35 1.51 -12.64
C ILE A 62 -12.11 0.88 -12.01
N ILE A 63 -12.08 -0.45 -11.91
CA ILE A 63 -10.92 -1.23 -11.49
C ILE A 63 -10.41 -1.96 -12.73
N ALA A 64 -9.19 -1.63 -13.16
CA ALA A 64 -8.55 -2.26 -14.31
C ALA A 64 -7.36 -3.11 -13.90
N HIS A 65 -7.10 -4.19 -14.63
CA HIS A 65 -5.85 -4.93 -14.48
C HIS A 65 -4.67 -4.11 -15.04
N HIS A 66 -4.74 -3.67 -16.30
CA HIS A 66 -3.66 -2.90 -16.91
C HIS A 66 -3.77 -1.39 -16.53
N PRO A 67 -2.68 -0.75 -16.07
CA PRO A 67 -2.70 0.66 -15.73
C PRO A 67 -2.93 1.54 -16.96
N LEU A 68 -3.91 2.46 -16.89
CA LEU A 68 -4.11 3.48 -17.93
C LEU A 68 -2.86 4.38 -18.08
N LEU A 69 -2.26 4.76 -16.94
CA LEU A 69 -1.10 5.65 -16.90
C LEU A 69 0.18 4.86 -16.64
N PHE A 70 0.51 3.88 -17.49
CA PHE A 70 1.75 3.10 -17.31
C PHE A 70 3.03 3.97 -17.35
N LYS A 71 2.99 5.09 -18.09
CA LYS A 71 4.01 6.15 -18.02
C LYS A 71 3.34 7.48 -17.73
N GLY A 72 4.03 8.34 -16.98
CA GLY A 72 3.54 9.68 -16.67
C GLY A 72 3.24 10.51 -17.93
N LEU A 73 2.08 11.16 -17.94
CA LEU A 73 1.69 12.08 -19.00
C LEU A 73 2.40 13.43 -18.83
N LYS A 74 3.00 13.93 -19.91
CA LYS A 74 3.61 15.28 -19.94
C LYS A 74 2.59 16.38 -20.29
N GLN A 75 1.49 15.99 -20.91
CA GLN A 75 0.41 16.86 -21.35
C GLN A 75 -0.91 16.08 -21.30
N ILE A 76 -2.02 16.80 -21.10
CA ILE A 76 -3.37 16.23 -21.09
C ILE A 76 -4.19 16.96 -22.16
N GLY A 77 -4.39 16.30 -23.30
CA GLY A 77 -5.22 16.78 -24.40
C GLY A 77 -6.04 15.65 -25.01
N THR A 78 -6.07 15.57 -26.34
CA THR A 78 -6.80 14.50 -27.06
C THR A 78 -5.93 13.77 -28.07
N SER A 79 -4.61 13.96 -27.98
CA SER A 79 -3.63 13.49 -28.97
C SER A 79 -3.48 11.97 -28.96
N SER A 80 -3.63 11.34 -27.79
CA SER A 80 -3.59 9.89 -27.60
C SER A 80 -4.87 9.37 -26.95
N TYR A 81 -5.14 8.06 -27.08
CA TYR A 81 -6.30 7.43 -26.43
C TYR A 81 -6.21 7.53 -24.90
N ILE A 82 -4.99 7.47 -24.33
CA ILE A 82 -4.76 7.63 -22.90
C ILE A 82 -5.23 9.01 -22.45
N GLU A 83 -4.77 10.07 -23.12
CA GLU A 83 -5.19 11.45 -22.81
C GLU A 83 -6.70 11.63 -22.97
N ARG A 84 -7.32 11.03 -24.01
CA ARG A 84 -8.78 11.08 -24.19
C ARG A 84 -9.52 10.35 -23.07
N CYS A 85 -9.04 9.20 -22.62
CA CYS A 85 -9.61 8.48 -21.48
C CYS A 85 -9.49 9.29 -20.19
N VAL A 86 -8.33 9.92 -19.93
CA VAL A 86 -8.16 10.81 -18.77
C VAL A 86 -9.12 11.99 -18.83
N CYS A 87 -9.22 12.67 -19.98
CA CYS A 87 -10.15 13.77 -20.17
C CYS A 87 -11.61 13.34 -19.96
N LEU A 88 -11.98 12.17 -20.45
CA LEU A 88 -13.33 11.63 -20.31
C LEU A 88 -13.62 11.27 -18.85
N ALA A 89 -12.69 10.59 -18.16
CA ALA A 89 -12.83 10.26 -16.75
C ALA A 89 -13.03 11.51 -15.88
N ILE A 90 -12.20 12.54 -16.09
CA ILE A 90 -12.30 13.81 -15.37
C ILE A 90 -13.65 14.51 -15.62
N ARG A 91 -14.13 14.55 -16.87
CA ARG A 91 -15.39 15.23 -17.22
C ARG A 91 -16.64 14.57 -16.65
N HIS A 92 -16.54 13.28 -16.32
CA HIS A 92 -17.65 12.48 -15.81
C HIS A 92 -17.44 12.00 -14.38
N ASP A 93 -16.49 12.62 -13.65
CA ASP A 93 -16.15 12.33 -12.26
C ASP A 93 -15.86 10.83 -11.98
N LEU A 94 -15.33 10.12 -12.98
CA LEU A 94 -14.94 8.72 -12.85
C LEU A 94 -13.62 8.59 -12.09
N THR A 95 -13.56 7.60 -11.20
CA THR A 95 -12.32 7.21 -10.51
C THR A 95 -11.79 5.90 -11.07
N ILE A 96 -10.52 5.89 -11.50
CA ILE A 96 -9.85 4.75 -12.11
C ILE A 96 -8.77 4.25 -11.15
N TYR A 97 -8.80 2.95 -10.85
CA TYR A 97 -7.81 2.26 -10.04
C TYR A 97 -7.19 1.10 -10.84
N ALA A 98 -5.87 0.94 -10.77
CA ALA A 98 -5.14 -0.15 -11.43
C ALA A 98 -4.68 -1.21 -10.41
N ALA A 99 -4.96 -2.48 -10.70
CA ALA A 99 -4.49 -3.66 -9.97
C ALA A 99 -3.76 -4.60 -10.96
N HIS A 100 -2.48 -4.32 -11.17
CA HIS A 100 -1.66 -4.94 -12.21
C HIS A 100 -0.75 -6.02 -11.61
N THR A 101 0.57 -5.79 -11.53
CA THR A 101 1.51 -6.80 -11.05
C THR A 101 1.31 -7.13 -9.56
N ASN A 102 0.74 -6.22 -8.77
CA ASN A 102 0.33 -6.56 -7.39
C ASN A 102 -0.74 -7.65 -7.36
N ALA A 103 -1.64 -7.68 -8.35
CA ALA A 103 -2.65 -8.72 -8.48
C ALA A 103 -2.05 -10.05 -8.99
N ASP A 104 -1.01 -9.97 -9.83
CA ASP A 104 -0.28 -11.14 -10.32
C ASP A 104 0.55 -11.81 -9.22
N ASN A 105 1.17 -11.00 -8.36
CA ASN A 105 2.08 -11.43 -7.30
C ASN A 105 1.39 -11.76 -5.97
N ALA A 106 0.13 -11.34 -5.78
CA ALA A 106 -0.62 -11.60 -4.56
C ALA A 106 -0.89 -13.09 -4.33
N ASP A 107 -0.85 -13.49 -3.07
CA ASP A 107 -1.37 -14.79 -2.65
C ASP A 107 -2.88 -14.85 -2.90
N GLY A 108 -3.35 -15.90 -3.58
CA GLY A 108 -4.73 -15.97 -4.09
C GLY A 108 -5.05 -14.98 -5.23
N GLY A 109 -4.02 -14.36 -5.82
CA GLY A 109 -4.13 -13.44 -6.97
C GLY A 109 -4.33 -14.14 -8.32
N LEU A 110 -4.10 -13.41 -9.42
CA LEU A 110 -4.43 -13.88 -10.77
C LEU A 110 -3.78 -15.22 -11.12
N ASN A 111 -2.49 -15.39 -10.84
CA ASN A 111 -1.77 -16.62 -11.16
C ASN A 111 -2.26 -17.83 -10.34
N TYR A 112 -2.71 -17.61 -9.09
CA TYR A 112 -3.33 -18.66 -8.29
C TYR A 112 -4.68 -19.09 -8.88
N LEU A 113 -5.54 -18.13 -9.25
CA LEU A 113 -6.83 -18.42 -9.89
C LEU A 113 -6.64 -19.18 -11.21
N LEU A 114 -5.67 -18.77 -12.04
CA LEU A 114 -5.35 -19.49 -13.28
C LEU A 114 -4.86 -20.92 -13.01
N ALA A 115 -4.04 -21.11 -11.98
CA ALA A 115 -3.59 -22.45 -11.60
C ALA A 115 -4.74 -23.34 -11.12
N GLU A 116 -5.68 -22.79 -10.35
CA GLU A 116 -6.90 -23.50 -9.92
C GLU A 116 -7.77 -23.90 -11.11
N GLU A 117 -8.01 -22.98 -12.05
CA GLU A 117 -8.78 -23.26 -13.28
C GLU A 117 -8.13 -24.34 -14.16
N LEU A 118 -6.80 -24.42 -14.15
CA LEU A 118 -6.03 -25.47 -14.83
C LEU A 118 -5.99 -26.80 -14.04
N GLY A 119 -6.54 -26.84 -12.84
CA GLY A 119 -6.54 -28.03 -11.97
C GLY A 119 -5.16 -28.36 -11.39
N LEU A 120 -4.26 -27.38 -11.32
CA LEU A 120 -2.95 -27.58 -10.70
C LEU A 120 -3.11 -27.72 -9.18
N GLN A 121 -2.24 -28.52 -8.57
CA GLN A 121 -2.25 -28.80 -7.13
C GLN A 121 -0.88 -28.47 -6.53
N ALA A 122 -0.87 -28.15 -5.23
CA ALA A 122 0.34 -27.82 -4.48
C ALA A 122 1.19 -26.75 -5.16
N VAL A 123 0.54 -25.68 -5.66
CA VAL A 123 1.21 -24.59 -6.35
C VAL A 123 1.97 -23.70 -5.36
N THR A 124 3.10 -23.19 -5.83
CA THR A 124 3.94 -22.24 -5.10
C THR A 124 4.34 -21.11 -6.06
N ALA A 125 4.75 -19.97 -5.52
CA ALA A 125 5.30 -18.88 -6.33
C ALA A 125 6.44 -19.39 -7.24
N LEU A 126 6.34 -19.13 -8.54
CA LEU A 126 7.33 -19.54 -9.53
C LEU A 126 8.65 -18.74 -9.38
N ALA A 127 8.51 -17.45 -9.12
CA ALA A 127 9.62 -16.53 -8.85
C ALA A 127 9.32 -15.78 -7.53
N PRO A 128 9.80 -16.30 -6.39
CA PRO A 128 9.58 -15.65 -5.09
C PRO A 128 10.28 -14.29 -5.02
N MET A 129 9.60 -13.29 -4.45
CA MET A 129 10.23 -12.00 -4.14
C MET A 129 11.26 -12.16 -3.02
N SER A 130 12.41 -11.49 -3.15
CA SER A 130 13.40 -11.37 -2.06
C SER A 130 13.22 -10.06 -1.31
N ASP A 131 13.86 -9.96 -0.13
CA ASP A 131 14.01 -8.70 0.61
C ASP A 131 12.68 -8.00 0.97
N THR A 132 11.62 -8.79 1.19
CA THR A 132 10.27 -8.31 1.54
C THR A 132 10.10 -8.00 3.03
N LEU A 133 11.09 -8.32 3.86
CA LEU A 133 11.08 -8.10 5.29
C LEU A 133 12.13 -7.06 5.69
N MET A 134 11.77 -6.23 6.67
CA MET A 134 12.70 -5.32 7.34
C MET A 134 12.65 -5.56 8.86
N GLU A 135 13.81 -5.47 9.51
CA GLU A 135 13.87 -5.42 10.98
C GLU A 135 13.80 -3.95 11.42
N LEU A 136 12.77 -3.60 12.20
CA LEU A 136 12.67 -2.29 12.82
C LEU A 136 13.32 -2.33 14.20
N VAL A 137 14.44 -1.64 14.38
CA VAL A 137 15.07 -1.50 15.69
C VAL A 137 14.81 -0.10 16.24
N THR A 138 14.31 -0.02 17.46
CA THR A 138 14.11 1.25 18.17
C THR A 138 14.59 1.16 19.62
N PHE A 139 14.86 2.32 20.22
CA PHE A 139 15.31 2.44 21.60
C PHE A 139 14.27 3.23 22.37
N VAL A 140 13.82 2.67 23.50
CA VAL A 140 12.68 3.19 24.24
C VAL A 140 13.04 3.24 25.72
N PRO A 141 12.70 4.31 26.45
CA PRO A 141 12.79 4.30 27.91
C PRO A 141 11.99 3.13 28.49
N ALA A 142 12.54 2.40 29.46
CA ALA A 142 11.94 1.16 29.97
C ALA A 142 10.47 1.33 30.40
N LYS A 143 10.11 2.49 30.95
CA LYS A 143 8.73 2.83 31.38
C LYS A 143 7.73 2.94 30.22
N LYS A 144 8.19 3.07 28.97
CA LYS A 144 7.39 3.25 27.76
C LYS A 144 7.42 2.04 26.82
N LEU A 145 8.19 1.00 27.15
CA LEU A 145 8.39 -0.17 26.29
C LEU A 145 7.08 -0.79 25.81
N ASN A 146 6.15 -1.13 26.72
CA ASN A 146 4.89 -1.78 26.33
C ASN A 146 4.00 -0.87 25.48
N GLN A 147 3.96 0.44 25.79
CA GLN A 147 3.19 1.41 25.01
C GLN A 147 3.70 1.48 23.56
N VAL A 148 5.01 1.46 23.36
CA VAL A 148 5.60 1.47 22.00
C VAL A 148 5.39 0.13 21.29
N ALA A 149 5.60 -1.00 21.99
CA ALA A 149 5.39 -2.32 21.40
C ALA A 149 3.95 -2.53 20.93
N GLU A 150 2.96 -2.18 21.74
CA GLU A 150 1.54 -2.26 21.37
C GLU A 150 1.20 -1.39 20.15
N ALA A 151 1.78 -0.19 20.06
CA ALA A 151 1.59 0.68 18.92
C ALA A 151 2.20 0.07 17.63
N LEU A 152 3.38 -0.54 17.73
CA LEU A 152 4.02 -1.23 16.59
C LEU A 152 3.19 -2.44 16.12
N TRP A 153 2.71 -3.27 17.05
CA TRP A 153 1.87 -4.43 16.70
C TRP A 153 0.53 -4.01 16.10
N THR A 154 -0.10 -2.97 16.65
CA THR A 154 -1.35 -2.41 16.10
C THR A 154 -1.14 -1.88 14.69
N ALA A 155 0.03 -1.34 14.39
CA ALA A 155 0.41 -0.91 13.04
C ALA A 155 0.79 -2.08 12.10
N GLY A 156 0.79 -3.33 12.58
CA GLY A 156 1.04 -4.54 11.80
C GLY A 156 2.43 -5.14 11.94
N ALA A 157 3.36 -4.49 12.66
CA ALA A 157 4.70 -5.04 12.86
C ALA A 157 4.66 -6.33 13.70
N GLY A 158 5.58 -7.25 13.44
CA GLY A 158 5.68 -8.50 14.19
C GLY A 158 4.59 -9.53 13.86
N THR A 159 3.91 -9.40 12.72
CA THR A 159 3.04 -10.45 12.17
C THR A 159 3.87 -11.32 11.22
N ILE A 160 4.16 -12.56 11.62
CA ILE A 160 5.00 -13.49 10.85
C ILE A 160 4.33 -14.87 10.84
N GLY A 161 3.84 -15.27 9.67
CA GLY A 161 3.11 -16.53 9.51
C GLY A 161 1.86 -16.57 10.41
N ALA A 162 1.77 -17.58 11.27
CA ALA A 162 0.66 -17.76 12.21
C ALA A 162 0.90 -17.11 13.59
N TYR A 163 1.86 -16.18 13.69
CA TYR A 163 2.19 -15.49 14.93
C TYR A 163 2.01 -13.98 14.75
N ASP A 164 1.45 -13.33 15.76
CA ASP A 164 1.36 -11.87 15.87
C ASP A 164 2.20 -11.37 17.05
N SER A 165 2.31 -10.05 17.18
CA SER A 165 3.00 -9.40 18.31
C SER A 165 4.45 -9.87 18.53
N CYS A 166 5.13 -10.34 17.49
CA CYS A 166 6.51 -10.79 17.58
C CYS A 166 7.42 -9.59 17.86
N SER A 167 8.25 -9.70 18.90
CA SER A 167 9.32 -8.74 19.18
C SER A 167 10.41 -9.38 20.03
N TYR A 168 11.62 -8.84 19.93
CA TYR A 168 12.75 -9.13 20.79
C TYR A 168 13.16 -7.88 21.56
N ARG A 169 13.55 -8.07 22.82
CA ARG A 169 13.81 -6.98 23.77
C ARG A 169 15.15 -7.22 24.46
N SER A 170 15.95 -6.16 24.58
CA SER A 170 17.20 -6.20 25.32
C SER A 170 17.41 -4.90 26.08
N SER A 171 17.63 -5.00 27.39
CA SER A 171 17.99 -3.86 28.22
C SER A 171 19.43 -3.42 27.95
N GLY A 172 19.66 -2.11 27.97
CA GLY A 172 20.97 -1.49 27.75
C GLY A 172 21.04 -0.07 28.31
N GLN A 173 22.07 0.67 27.90
CA GLN A 173 22.22 2.09 28.24
C GLN A 173 22.35 2.92 26.96
N GLY A 174 21.54 3.96 26.87
CA GLY A 174 21.66 5.01 25.85
C GLY A 174 22.61 6.09 26.34
N THR A 175 23.36 6.70 25.42
CA THR A 175 24.18 7.88 25.71
C THR A 175 23.94 8.96 24.68
N PHE A 176 23.74 10.19 25.14
CA PHE A 176 23.64 11.34 24.26
C PHE A 176 24.09 12.61 24.99
N ARG A 177 24.44 13.64 24.22
CA ARG A 177 24.72 14.98 24.74
C ARG A 177 23.81 15.97 24.03
N ALA A 178 22.92 16.60 24.78
CA ALA A 178 22.08 17.65 24.22
C ALA A 178 22.95 18.84 23.81
N LEU A 179 22.79 19.32 22.57
CA LEU A 179 23.49 20.49 22.05
C LEU A 179 22.68 21.77 22.34
N ASP A 180 23.31 22.94 22.17
CA ASP A 180 22.62 24.22 22.32
C ASP A 180 21.41 24.30 21.38
N GLY A 181 20.26 24.71 21.91
CA GLY A 181 18.98 24.75 21.20
C GLY A 181 18.18 23.44 21.21
N ALA A 182 18.71 22.35 21.78
CA ALA A 182 17.94 21.13 22.00
C ALA A 182 16.92 21.33 23.14
N HIS A 183 15.80 20.61 23.04
CA HIS A 183 14.79 20.49 24.10
C HIS A 183 14.76 19.02 24.61
N PRO A 184 15.77 18.59 25.38
CA PRO A 184 15.86 17.20 25.81
C PRO A 184 14.68 16.85 26.72
N PHE A 185 14.09 15.66 26.51
CA PHE A 185 13.11 15.10 27.45
C PHE A 185 13.76 14.76 28.80
N VAL A 186 15.03 14.33 28.77
CA VAL A 186 15.90 14.07 29.93
C VAL A 186 17.35 14.43 29.60
N GLY A 187 18.15 14.75 30.62
CA GLY A 187 19.53 15.23 30.48
C GLY A 187 19.64 16.76 30.39
N GLU A 188 20.87 17.26 30.48
CA GLU A 188 21.18 18.70 30.48
C GLU A 188 21.95 19.11 29.22
N ILE A 189 21.72 20.35 28.75
CA ILE A 189 22.43 20.92 27.60
C ILE A 189 23.93 20.96 27.89
N GLY A 190 24.74 20.51 26.93
CA GLY A 190 26.19 20.48 27.00
C GLY A 190 26.78 19.32 27.81
N GLN A 191 25.96 18.53 28.51
CA GLN A 191 26.43 17.42 29.35
C GLN A 191 26.14 16.05 28.72
N LEU A 192 27.04 15.09 28.91
CA LEU A 192 26.82 13.71 28.52
C LEU A 192 25.80 13.08 29.49
N HIS A 193 24.65 12.66 28.96
CA HIS A 193 23.64 11.91 29.67
C HIS A 193 23.78 10.41 29.38
N VAL A 194 23.52 9.59 30.40
CA VAL A 194 23.48 8.13 30.31
C VAL A 194 22.23 7.66 31.04
N GLU A 195 21.40 6.85 30.39
CA GLU A 195 20.20 6.30 31.02
C GLU A 195 19.90 4.86 30.57
N PRO A 196 19.15 4.08 31.36
CA PRO A 196 18.66 2.78 30.95
C PRO A 196 17.63 2.89 29.80
N GLU A 197 17.87 2.15 28.72
CA GLU A 197 16.95 2.03 27.59
C GLU A 197 16.71 0.56 27.22
N GLU A 198 15.60 0.32 26.54
CA GLU A 198 15.25 -0.98 25.98
C GLU A 198 15.41 -0.92 24.46
N ARG A 199 16.30 -1.76 23.92
CA ARG A 199 16.35 -2.03 22.48
C ARG A 199 15.18 -2.97 22.15
N LEU A 200 14.23 -2.47 21.37
CA LEU A 200 13.10 -3.22 20.84
C LEU A 200 13.33 -3.48 19.35
N SER A 201 13.19 -4.74 18.93
CA SER A 201 13.26 -5.18 17.53
C SER A 201 12.12 -6.10 17.17
#